data_AF-A0A8F4Y4A1-F1
#
_entry.id   AF-A0A8F4Y4A1-F1
#
_cell.length_a   1.000
_cell.length_b   1.000
_cell.length_c   1.000
_cell.angle_alpha   90.00
_cell.angle_beta   90.00
_cell.angle_gamma   90.00
#
_symmetry.space_group_name_H-M   'P 1'
#
loop_
_entity.id
_entity.type
_entity.pdbx_description
1 polymer ?
#
loop_
_entity_poly.entity_id
_entity_poly.type
_entity_poly.pdbx_seq_one_letter_code
_entity_poly.pdbx_strand_id
1 'polypeptide(L)'
;RESVMAASSIDSRQQRPQVWSVSVFVTVITIALSGATYGLENSLMSPLAAMPEFVKKYQGINRDTRDYTFTASHQSMIFSIPLIGTIAGALLSPFLQDRLGRKWSLCAAYMFSIPSTQLQLWAPNLAAFILGRVMNGLAYGCALSIGPLYLADVVPTSIRGGAVASSNLLTILANLMAAICCWASDNNYDDTRKYKVPLAAQAGLPFLLLLPTPFLPESPVWCVQKGRIGEAR
;
A
#
# COMPACT_ATOMS: atom_id res chain seq x y z
N ARG A 1 -1.34 12.99 59.23
CA ARG A 1 -0.13 12.23 58.84
C ARG A 1 -0.45 10.90 58.15
N GLU A 2 -1.73 10.53 57.98
CA GLU A 2 -2.15 9.25 57.38
C GLU A 2 -2.67 9.37 55.93
N SER A 3 -2.88 10.58 55.41
CA SER A 3 -3.41 10.80 54.05
C SER A 3 -2.36 10.79 52.94
N VAL A 4 -1.08 10.64 53.25
CA VAL A 4 0.03 10.63 52.27
C VAL A 4 0.50 9.21 51.95
N MET A 5 0.12 8.19 52.75
CA MET A 5 0.51 6.80 52.51
C MET A 5 -0.41 6.02 51.57
N ALA A 6 -1.62 6.52 51.28
CA ALA A 6 -2.55 5.80 50.40
C ALA A 6 -2.20 5.88 48.90
N ALA A 7 -1.34 6.83 48.50
CA ALA A 7 -0.93 7.02 47.11
C ALA A 7 0.22 6.10 46.66
N SER A 8 0.79 5.28 47.56
CA SER A 8 1.93 4.40 47.24
C SER A 8 1.54 2.99 46.80
N SER A 9 0.24 2.70 46.65
CA SER A 9 -0.26 1.35 46.32
C SER A 9 -0.97 1.24 44.97
N ILE A 10 -0.79 2.22 44.06
CA ILE A 10 -1.10 2.02 42.64
C ILE A 10 -0.06 1.05 42.07
N ASP A 11 -0.35 -0.22 42.31
CA ASP A 11 0.09 -1.43 41.67
C ASP A 11 1.11 -1.18 40.56
N SER A 12 2.39 -1.20 40.96
CA SER A 12 3.58 -1.21 40.12
C SER A 12 3.72 -2.53 39.34
N ARG A 13 2.60 -3.16 38.98
CA ARG A 13 2.48 -4.01 37.80
C ARG A 13 2.58 -3.11 36.55
N GLN A 14 3.75 -2.52 36.37
CA GLN A 14 4.38 -2.43 35.06
C GLN A 14 4.43 -3.86 34.52
N GLN A 15 3.29 -4.31 33.97
CA GLN A 15 3.27 -5.37 32.98
C GLN A 15 4.28 -4.89 31.94
N ARG A 16 5.46 -5.52 31.93
CA ARG A 16 6.41 -5.34 30.84
C ARG A 16 5.56 -5.52 29.58
N PRO A 17 5.36 -4.47 28.75
CA PRO A 17 4.58 -4.64 27.54
C PRO A 17 5.26 -5.82 26.84
N GLN A 18 4.52 -6.88 26.53
CA GLN A 18 5.07 -8.03 25.82
C GLN A 18 5.54 -7.49 24.46
N VAL A 19 6.79 -7.06 24.42
CA VAL A 19 7.45 -6.32 23.33
C VAL A 19 7.48 -7.13 22.03
N TRP A 20 7.15 -8.43 22.12
CA TRP A 20 7.26 -9.46 21.09
C TRP A 20 6.05 -10.41 21.13
N SER A 21 4.83 -9.90 21.25
CA SER A 21 3.67 -10.75 20.92
C SER A 21 3.69 -11.04 19.42
N VAL A 22 3.47 -12.31 19.05
CA VAL A 22 3.45 -12.78 17.64
C VAL A 22 2.51 -11.90 16.79
N SER A 23 1.41 -11.43 17.37
CA SER A 23 0.46 -10.53 16.71
C SER A 23 1.08 -9.19 16.30
N VAL A 24 1.97 -8.61 17.11
CA VAL A 24 2.67 -7.35 16.78
C VAL A 24 3.62 -7.56 15.61
N PHE A 25 4.36 -8.67 15.60
CA PHE A 25 5.28 -9.00 14.50
C PHE A 25 4.53 -9.22 13.18
N VAL A 26 3.42 -9.97 13.20
CA VAL A 26 2.55 -10.17 12.04
C VAL A 26 1.96 -8.84 11.54
N THR A 27 1.60 -7.94 12.46
CA THR A 27 1.12 -6.59 12.13
C THR A 27 2.18 -5.79 11.40
N VAL A 28 3.41 -5.74 11.95
CA VAL A 28 4.54 -5.02 11.34
C VAL A 28 4.81 -5.53 9.92
N ILE A 29 4.85 -6.85 9.74
CA ILE A 29 5.08 -7.46 8.42
C ILE A 29 3.95 -7.12 7.44
N THR A 30 2.69 -7.24 7.87
CA THR A 30 1.54 -6.99 6.98
C THR A 30 1.51 -5.54 6.51
N ILE A 31 1.81 -4.60 7.41
CA ILE A 31 1.85 -3.16 7.10
C ILE A 31 3.07 -2.82 6.25
N ALA A 32 4.22 -3.43 6.52
CA ALA A 32 5.39 -3.29 5.68
C ALA A 32 5.14 -3.82 4.26
N LEU A 33 4.43 -4.95 4.13
CA LEU A 33 4.04 -5.52 2.84
C LEU A 33 3.00 -4.66 2.11
N SER A 34 2.14 -3.95 2.86
CA SER A 34 1.27 -2.91 2.29
C SER A 34 2.07 -1.78 1.66
N GLY A 35 3.11 -1.29 2.35
CA GLY A 35 4.03 -0.29 1.79
C GLY A 35 4.76 -0.81 0.55
N ALA A 36 5.18 -2.08 0.59
CA ALA A 36 5.78 -2.77 -0.55
C ALA A 36 4.87 -2.83 -1.78
N THR A 37 3.57 -3.01 -1.59
CA THR A 37 2.59 -3.01 -2.70
C THR A 37 2.54 -1.65 -3.39
N TYR A 38 2.54 -0.55 -2.63
CA TYR A 38 2.61 0.80 -3.18
C TYR A 38 3.91 1.02 -3.99
N GLY A 39 5.02 0.54 -3.45
CA GLY A 39 6.31 0.62 -4.13
C GLY A 39 6.29 -0.11 -5.47
N LEU A 40 5.84 -1.38 -5.45
CA LEU A 40 5.73 -2.23 -6.64
C LEU A 40 5.01 -1.52 -7.77
N GLU A 41 3.85 -0.93 -7.53
CA GLU A 41 3.05 -0.34 -8.61
C GLU A 41 3.61 0.94 -9.20
N ASN A 42 4.31 1.76 -8.39
CA ASN A 42 4.98 2.93 -8.91
C ASN A 42 6.19 2.51 -9.76
N SER A 43 6.95 1.51 -9.29
CA SER A 43 8.14 1.04 -9.98
C SER A 43 7.84 0.18 -11.21
N LEU A 44 6.70 -0.51 -11.27
CA LEU A 44 6.28 -1.34 -12.41
C LEU A 44 5.96 -0.50 -13.66
N MET A 45 5.45 0.73 -13.47
CA MET A 45 4.96 1.55 -14.59
C MET A 45 6.07 2.04 -15.52
N SER A 46 7.24 2.38 -14.98
CA SER A 46 8.35 2.88 -15.80
C SER A 46 8.84 1.82 -16.80
N PRO A 47 9.15 0.57 -16.39
CA PRO A 47 9.44 -0.52 -17.32
C PRO A 47 8.28 -0.87 -18.25
N LEU A 48 7.03 -0.89 -17.76
CA LEU A 48 5.86 -1.17 -18.61
C LEU A 48 5.69 -0.14 -19.73
N ALA A 49 5.90 1.14 -19.43
CA ALA A 49 5.82 2.20 -20.42
C ALA A 49 6.91 2.12 -21.50
N ALA A 50 8.02 1.43 -21.21
CA ALA A 50 9.10 1.17 -22.16
C ALA A 50 8.87 -0.10 -23.00
N MET A 51 7.93 -0.98 -22.64
CA MET A 51 7.68 -2.22 -23.38
C MET A 51 6.96 -1.94 -24.72
N PRO A 52 7.51 -2.39 -25.87
CA PRO A 52 6.92 -2.13 -27.18
C PRO A 52 5.48 -2.66 -27.32
N GLU A 53 5.20 -3.85 -26.79
CA GLU A 53 3.86 -4.47 -26.85
C GLU A 53 2.81 -3.68 -26.06
N PHE A 54 3.22 -3.03 -24.96
CA PHE A 54 2.33 -2.17 -24.18
C PHE A 54 2.01 -0.88 -24.96
N VAL A 55 3.00 -0.26 -25.59
CA VAL A 55 2.81 0.92 -26.44
C VAL A 55 1.94 0.60 -27.66
N LYS A 56 2.20 -0.55 -28.31
CA LYS A 56 1.45 -1.02 -29.48
C LYS A 56 -0.04 -1.18 -29.18
N LYS A 57 -0.38 -1.68 -27.99
CA LYS A 57 -1.78 -1.83 -27.58
C LYS A 57 -2.48 -0.50 -27.31
N TYR A 58 -1.81 0.44 -26.62
CA TYR A 58 -2.47 1.64 -26.10
C TYR A 58 -2.31 2.90 -26.95
N GLN A 59 -1.35 2.93 -27.88
CA GLN A 59 -1.11 4.06 -28.77
C GLN A 59 -0.86 3.62 -30.23
N GLY A 60 -0.08 2.56 -30.44
CA GLY A 60 0.45 2.23 -31.76
C GLY A 60 1.76 2.97 -32.07
N ILE A 61 2.18 2.94 -33.35
CA ILE A 61 3.44 3.56 -33.80
C ILE A 61 3.40 5.08 -33.57
N ASN A 62 4.45 5.60 -32.94
CA ASN A 62 4.65 7.03 -32.83
C ASN A 62 5.10 7.60 -34.19
N ARG A 63 4.34 8.56 -34.73
CA ARG A 63 4.62 9.16 -36.04
C ARG A 63 5.93 9.95 -36.08
N ASP A 64 6.37 10.48 -34.94
CA ASP A 64 7.52 11.38 -34.87
C ASP A 64 8.84 10.60 -34.76
N THR A 65 8.87 9.55 -33.93
CA THR A 65 10.07 8.72 -33.71
C THR A 65 10.11 7.47 -34.59
N ARG A 66 9.01 7.11 -35.25
CA ARG A 66 8.81 5.85 -36.00
C ARG A 66 9.03 4.57 -35.17
N ASP A 67 9.07 4.71 -33.85
CA ASP A 67 9.30 3.63 -32.90
C ASP A 67 8.06 3.39 -32.01
N TYR A 68 8.03 2.23 -31.34
CA TYR A 68 7.03 1.90 -30.32
C TYR A 68 7.36 2.60 -29.00
N THR A 69 7.25 3.93 -29.00
CA THR A 69 7.44 4.80 -27.84
C THR A 69 6.19 5.61 -27.58
N PHE A 70 5.78 5.78 -26.32
CA PHE A 70 4.66 6.68 -26.02
C PHE A 70 4.98 8.12 -26.44
N THR A 71 3.98 8.82 -26.96
CA THR A 71 4.04 10.27 -27.14
C THR A 71 4.16 10.92 -25.76
N ALA A 72 4.91 12.02 -25.68
CA ALA A 72 5.11 12.76 -24.42
C ALA A 72 3.81 13.07 -23.67
N SER A 73 2.72 13.35 -24.42
CA SER A 73 1.39 13.58 -23.86
C SER A 73 0.83 12.35 -23.15
N HIS A 74 0.79 11.19 -23.81
CA HIS A 74 0.30 9.94 -23.20
C HIS A 74 1.16 9.47 -22.04
N GLN A 75 2.49 9.61 -22.15
CA GLN A 75 3.39 9.30 -21.05
C GLN A 75 3.08 10.18 -19.84
N SER A 76 2.95 11.49 -20.03
CA SER A 76 2.57 12.42 -18.96
C SER A 76 1.22 12.07 -18.34
N MET A 77 0.23 11.67 -19.15
CA MET A 77 -1.07 11.22 -18.63
C MET A 77 -0.96 9.98 -17.74
N ILE A 78 -0.16 8.98 -18.14
CA ILE A 78 0.02 7.72 -17.38
C ILE A 78 0.65 7.97 -16.01
N PHE A 79 1.59 8.91 -15.91
CA PHE A 79 2.32 9.19 -14.66
C PHE A 79 1.64 10.27 -13.80
N SER A 80 1.12 11.34 -14.39
CA SER A 80 0.64 12.50 -13.63
C SER A 80 -0.80 12.36 -13.16
N ILE A 81 -1.72 11.81 -13.96
CA ILE A 81 -3.14 11.73 -13.61
C ILE A 81 -3.37 10.86 -12.35
N PRO A 82 -2.70 9.69 -12.17
CA PRO A 82 -2.89 8.89 -10.97
C PRO A 82 -2.50 9.59 -9.66
N LEU A 83 -1.58 10.57 -9.70
CA LEU A 83 -1.19 11.34 -8.51
C LEU A 83 -2.35 12.13 -7.93
N ILE A 84 -3.29 12.58 -8.78
CA ILE A 84 -4.52 13.25 -8.33
C ILE A 84 -5.34 12.30 -7.46
N GLY A 85 -5.44 11.03 -7.86
CA GLY A 85 -6.09 9.98 -7.05
C GLY A 85 -5.39 9.78 -5.72
N THR A 86 -4.06 9.70 -5.71
CA THR A 86 -3.27 9.55 -4.49
C THR A 86 -3.45 10.72 -3.52
N ILE A 87 -3.46 11.95 -4.03
CA ILE A 87 -3.70 13.16 -3.22
C ILE A 87 -5.12 13.11 -2.61
N ALA A 88 -6.13 12.80 -3.42
CA ALA A 88 -7.50 12.68 -2.93
C ALA A 88 -7.64 11.59 -1.85
N GLY A 89 -6.94 10.47 -2.01
CA GLY A 89 -6.92 9.37 -1.04
C GLY A 89 -6.25 9.78 0.26
N ALA A 90 -5.11 10.46 0.18
CA ALA A 90 -4.40 10.99 1.35
C ALA A 90 -5.23 12.02 2.12
N LEU A 91 -6.04 12.84 1.43
CA LEU A 91 -6.95 13.81 2.07
C LEU A 91 -8.17 13.12 2.73
N LEU A 92 -8.64 12.00 2.17
CA LEU A 92 -9.75 11.22 2.73
C LEU A 92 -9.31 10.35 3.91
N SER A 93 -8.03 9.99 3.98
CA SER A 93 -7.50 9.04 4.97
C SER A 93 -7.78 9.42 6.43
N PRO A 94 -7.68 10.70 6.88
CA PRO A 94 -7.95 11.09 8.26
C PRO A 94 -9.41 10.81 8.66
N PHE A 95 -10.35 11.13 7.78
CA PHE A 95 -11.77 10.92 8.05
C PHE A 95 -12.10 9.42 8.15
N LEU A 96 -11.49 8.60 7.29
CA LEU A 96 -11.67 7.15 7.29
C LEU A 96 -11.15 6.53 8.59
N GLN A 97 -9.91 6.86 8.99
CA GLN A 97 -9.29 6.28 10.18
C GLN A 97 -9.99 6.70 11.49
N ASP A 98 -10.53 7.92 11.56
CA ASP A 98 -11.20 8.41 12.76
C ASP A 98 -12.57 7.74 12.96
N ARG A 99 -13.27 7.40 11.87
CA ARG A 99 -14.57 6.71 11.93
C ARG A 99 -14.44 5.19 12.06
N LEU A 100 -13.69 4.55 11.16
CA LEU A 100 -13.66 3.09 11.03
C LEU A 100 -12.57 2.44 11.89
N GLY A 101 -11.58 3.20 12.33
CA GLY A 101 -10.34 2.64 12.88
C GLY A 101 -9.28 2.44 11.80
N ARG A 102 -8.06 2.13 12.23
CA ARG A 102 -6.90 2.06 11.33
C ARG A 102 -6.95 0.75 10.54
N LYS A 103 -7.25 -0.36 11.20
CA LYS A 103 -7.37 -1.69 10.56
C LYS A 103 -8.46 -1.72 9.49
N TRP A 104 -9.67 -1.32 9.84
CA TRP A 104 -10.80 -1.38 8.91
C TRP A 104 -10.67 -0.40 7.76
N SER A 105 -10.00 0.73 7.97
CA SER A 105 -9.67 1.66 6.88
C SER A 105 -8.69 1.05 5.88
N LEU A 106 -7.71 0.27 6.33
CA LEU A 106 -6.82 -0.49 5.43
C LEU A 106 -7.57 -1.57 4.67
N CYS A 107 -8.43 -2.35 5.34
CA CYS A 107 -9.28 -3.33 4.66
C CYS A 107 -10.14 -2.68 3.57
N ALA A 108 -10.77 -1.53 3.87
CA ALA A 108 -11.57 -0.79 2.89
C ALA A 108 -10.73 -0.31 1.70
N ALA A 109 -9.51 0.16 1.94
CA ALA A 109 -8.57 0.54 0.88
C ALA A 109 -8.21 -0.66 -0.01
N TYR A 110 -7.89 -1.82 0.56
CA TYR A 110 -7.59 -3.03 -0.23
C TYR A 110 -8.80 -3.53 -1.02
N MET A 111 -10.00 -3.51 -0.42
CA MET A 111 -11.24 -3.86 -1.11
C MET A 111 -11.52 -2.93 -2.30
N PHE A 112 -11.19 -1.65 -2.19
CA PHE A 112 -11.31 -0.69 -3.29
C PHE A 112 -10.22 -0.85 -4.36
N SER A 113 -9.01 -1.26 -3.96
CA SER A 113 -7.89 -1.51 -4.85
C SER A 113 -8.07 -2.74 -5.75
N ILE A 114 -8.76 -3.78 -5.26
CA ILE A 114 -9.02 -5.02 -6.03
C ILE A 114 -9.69 -4.75 -7.40
N PRO A 115 -10.87 -4.11 -7.50
CA PRO A 115 -11.48 -3.85 -8.80
C PRO A 115 -10.65 -2.87 -9.65
N SER A 116 -9.93 -1.95 -9.00
CA SER A 116 -9.07 -0.95 -9.66
C SER A 116 -7.87 -1.58 -10.36
N THR A 117 -7.24 -2.58 -9.74
CA THR A 117 -6.14 -3.36 -10.36
C THR A 117 -6.63 -4.29 -11.46
N GLN A 118 -7.82 -4.89 -11.30
CA GLN A 118 -8.44 -5.69 -12.36
C GLN A 118 -8.78 -4.84 -13.59
N LEU A 119 -9.29 -3.62 -13.39
CA LEU A 119 -9.54 -2.69 -14.49
C LEU A 119 -8.25 -2.35 -15.26
N GLN A 120 -7.11 -2.20 -14.59
CA GLN A 120 -5.82 -2.00 -15.24
C GLN A 120 -5.35 -3.23 -16.03
N LEU A 121 -5.52 -4.44 -15.48
CA LEU A 121 -5.11 -5.68 -16.14
C LEU A 121 -5.90 -5.95 -17.43
N TRP A 122 -7.21 -5.68 -17.39
CA TRP A 122 -8.13 -5.97 -18.49
C TRP A 122 -8.50 -4.73 -19.32
N ALA A 123 -7.78 -3.62 -19.17
CA ALA A 123 -8.11 -2.37 -19.83
C ALA A 123 -8.20 -2.53 -21.37
N PRO A 124 -9.32 -2.12 -21.99
CA PRO A 124 -9.49 -2.17 -23.44
C PRO A 124 -8.76 -1.03 -24.15
N ASN A 125 -8.61 0.12 -23.48
CA ASN A 125 -7.98 1.33 -24.03
C ASN A 125 -7.20 2.09 -22.95
N LEU A 126 -6.42 3.09 -23.37
CA LEU A 126 -5.53 3.84 -22.50
C LEU A 126 -6.32 4.61 -21.42
N ALA A 127 -7.49 5.15 -21.77
CA ALA A 127 -8.34 5.87 -20.82
C ALA A 127 -8.84 4.97 -19.67
N ALA A 128 -9.27 3.75 -19.99
CA ALA A 128 -9.69 2.77 -18.98
C ALA A 128 -8.52 2.34 -18.09
N PHE A 129 -7.31 2.20 -18.66
CA PHE A 129 -6.10 1.93 -17.89
C PHE A 129 -5.80 3.07 -16.90
N ILE A 130 -5.83 4.32 -17.37
CA ILE A 130 -5.61 5.51 -16.53
C ILE A 130 -6.69 5.62 -15.46
N LEU A 131 -7.96 5.39 -15.78
CA LEU A 131 -9.05 5.39 -14.81
C LEU A 131 -8.83 4.37 -13.71
N GLY A 132 -8.45 3.14 -14.08
CA GLY A 132 -8.07 2.10 -13.12
C GLY A 132 -6.92 2.57 -12.22
N ARG A 133 -5.91 3.26 -12.76
CA ARG A 133 -4.80 3.82 -11.96
C ARG A 133 -5.25 4.93 -11.01
N VAL A 134 -6.17 5.80 -11.41
CA VAL A 134 -6.70 6.86 -10.53
C VAL A 134 -7.46 6.27 -9.36
N MET A 135 -8.35 5.30 -9.63
CA MET A 135 -9.09 4.60 -8.58
C MET A 135 -8.14 3.87 -7.63
N ASN A 136 -7.12 3.21 -8.19
CA ASN A 136 -6.12 2.54 -7.37
C ASN A 136 -5.31 3.54 -6.54
N GLY A 137 -4.91 4.66 -7.14
CA GLY A 137 -4.24 5.77 -6.47
C GLY A 137 -5.02 6.27 -5.26
N LEU A 138 -6.35 6.36 -5.34
CA LEU A 138 -7.20 6.70 -4.20
C LEU A 138 -7.05 5.71 -3.03
N ALA A 139 -7.13 4.40 -3.31
CA ALA A 139 -6.93 3.37 -2.28
C ALA A 139 -5.54 3.46 -1.65
N TYR A 140 -4.50 3.62 -2.48
CA TYR A 140 -3.14 3.67 -1.96
C TYR A 140 -2.80 4.95 -1.23
N GLY A 141 -3.35 6.10 -1.65
CA GLY A 141 -3.24 7.34 -0.91
C GLY A 141 -3.76 7.17 0.52
N CYS A 142 -4.89 6.48 0.68
CA CYS A 142 -5.39 6.11 2.00
C CYS A 142 -4.41 5.19 2.75
N ALA A 143 -3.97 4.09 2.13
CA ALA A 143 -3.11 3.10 2.77
C ALA A 143 -1.72 3.65 3.16
N LEU A 144 -1.15 4.53 2.32
CA LEU A 144 0.15 5.17 2.54
C LEU A 144 0.14 6.08 3.77
N SER A 145 -0.96 6.80 3.99
CA SER A 145 -1.14 7.64 5.17
C SER A 145 -1.42 6.82 6.44
N ILE A 146 -2.23 5.76 6.33
CA ILE A 146 -2.66 4.97 7.50
C ILE A 146 -1.56 4.00 7.97
N GLY A 147 -0.78 3.41 7.05
CA GLY A 147 0.21 2.38 7.37
C GLY A 147 1.25 2.80 8.42
N PRO A 148 2.04 3.86 8.18
CA PRO A 148 3.04 4.33 9.14
C PRO A 148 2.44 4.77 10.48
N LEU A 149 1.22 5.35 10.45
CA LEU A 149 0.52 5.78 11.65
C LEU A 149 0.09 4.58 12.51
N TYR A 150 -0.51 3.57 11.87
CA TYR A 150 -0.88 2.33 12.55
C TYR A 150 0.34 1.58 13.09
N LEU A 151 1.46 1.60 12.36
CA LEU A 151 2.73 1.05 12.85
C LEU A 151 3.25 1.82 14.07
N ALA A 152 3.14 3.14 14.09
CA ALA A 152 3.53 3.97 15.23
C ALA A 152 2.67 3.70 16.47
N ASP A 153 1.39 3.38 16.29
CA ASP A 153 0.44 3.08 17.37
C ASP A 153 0.66 1.70 18.00
N VAL A 154 0.98 0.69 17.18
CA VAL A 154 1.11 -0.71 17.62
C VAL A 154 2.51 -1.03 18.14
N VAL A 155 3.54 -0.36 17.61
CA VAL A 155 4.93 -0.70 17.93
C VAL A 155 5.43 0.01 19.20
N PRO A 156 6.08 -0.73 20.14
CA PRO A 156 6.69 -0.16 21.33
C PRO A 156 7.69 0.95 21.00
N THR A 157 7.76 1.96 21.86
CA THR A 157 8.61 3.16 21.67
C THR A 157 10.08 2.83 21.41
N SER A 158 10.60 1.76 22.02
CA SER A 158 12.01 1.33 21.87
C SER A 158 12.39 0.82 20.49
N ILE A 159 11.44 0.25 19.72
CA ILE A 159 11.72 -0.37 18.40
C ILE A 159 10.98 0.31 17.24
N ARG A 160 10.18 1.35 17.53
CA ARG A 160 9.37 2.07 16.54
C ARG A 160 10.17 2.54 15.33
N GLY A 161 11.36 3.10 15.55
CA GLY A 161 12.24 3.55 14.47
C GLY A 161 12.67 2.40 13.55
N GLY A 162 13.03 1.25 14.14
CA GLY A 162 13.40 0.06 13.38
C GLY A 162 12.25 -0.53 12.58
N ALA A 163 11.03 -0.57 13.13
CA ALA A 163 9.85 -1.05 12.43
C ALA A 163 9.50 -0.18 11.22
N VAL A 164 9.50 1.15 11.39
CA VAL A 164 9.25 2.10 10.29
C VAL A 164 10.34 1.97 9.22
N ALA A 165 11.61 1.89 9.62
CA ALA A 165 12.73 1.70 8.70
C ALA A 165 12.61 0.36 7.93
N SER A 166 12.24 -0.73 8.60
CA SER A 166 12.04 -2.03 7.95
C SER A 166 10.90 -2.01 6.92
N SER A 167 9.84 -1.23 7.18
CA SER A 167 8.73 -1.05 6.23
C SER A 167 9.18 -0.30 4.98
N ASN A 168 10.02 0.72 5.15
CA ASN A 168 10.62 1.44 4.03
C ASN A 168 11.59 0.55 3.24
N LEU A 169 12.45 -0.21 3.92
CA LEU A 169 13.36 -1.16 3.28
C LEU A 169 12.61 -2.19 2.44
N LEU A 170 11.53 -2.77 2.99
CA LEU A 170 10.67 -3.69 2.25
C LEU A 170 10.02 -3.02 1.04
N THR A 171 9.66 -1.74 1.13
CA THR A 171 9.17 -0.96 -0.01
C THR A 171 10.22 -0.84 -1.12
N ILE A 172 11.46 -0.54 -0.77
CA ILE A 172 12.56 -0.47 -1.74
C ILE A 172 12.85 -1.84 -2.38
N LEU A 173 12.84 -2.90 -1.59
CA LEU A 173 13.00 -4.27 -2.10
C LEU A 173 11.85 -4.64 -3.06
N ALA A 174 10.64 -4.19 -2.76
CA ALA A 174 9.49 -4.37 -3.64
C ALA A 174 9.71 -3.64 -4.98
N ASN A 175 10.19 -2.39 -4.97
CA ASN A 175 10.53 -1.66 -6.20
C ASN A 175 11.50 -2.44 -7.08
N LEU A 176 12.55 -3.02 -6.46
CA LEU A 176 13.51 -3.87 -7.15
C LEU A 176 12.85 -5.12 -7.73
N MET A 177 11.99 -5.79 -6.95
CA MET A 177 11.23 -6.95 -7.42
C MET A 177 10.31 -6.62 -8.59
N ALA A 178 9.65 -5.45 -8.61
CA ALA A 178 8.85 -5.01 -9.76
C ALA A 178 9.72 -4.88 -11.01
N ALA A 179 10.88 -4.25 -10.89
CA ALA A 179 11.80 -4.08 -12.02
C ALA A 179 12.30 -5.44 -12.55
N ILE A 180 12.66 -6.37 -11.65
CA ILE A 180 13.08 -7.73 -12.02
C ILE A 180 11.93 -8.49 -12.69
N CYS A 181 10.71 -8.41 -12.16
CA CYS A 181 9.53 -9.05 -12.75
C CYS A 181 9.25 -8.51 -14.17
N CYS A 182 9.35 -7.20 -14.38
CA CYS A 182 9.21 -6.60 -15.71
C CYS A 182 10.31 -7.06 -16.67
N TRP A 183 11.57 -7.05 -16.23
CA TRP A 183 12.69 -7.52 -17.03
C TRP A 183 12.57 -9.01 -17.39
N ALA A 184 12.22 -9.86 -16.43
CA ALA A 184 12.01 -11.28 -16.64
C ALA A 184 10.83 -11.54 -17.58
N SER A 185 9.76 -10.75 -17.49
CA SER A 185 8.60 -10.88 -18.38
C SER A 185 8.92 -10.43 -19.80
N ASP A 186 9.74 -9.39 -19.98
CA ASP A 186 10.14 -8.90 -21.31
C ASP A 186 11.04 -9.89 -22.06
N ASN A 187 11.90 -10.62 -21.33
CA ASN A 187 12.82 -11.61 -21.94
C ASN A 187 12.19 -12.99 -22.17
N ASN A 188 11.16 -13.37 -21.43
CA ASN A 188 10.60 -14.74 -21.47
C ASN A 188 9.35 -14.89 -22.34
N TYR A 189 8.72 -13.80 -22.75
CA TYR A 189 7.49 -13.82 -23.54
C TYR A 189 7.64 -12.91 -24.74
N ASP A 190 7.12 -13.27 -25.91
CA ASP A 190 7.07 -12.36 -27.08
C ASP A 190 5.68 -11.75 -27.30
N ASP A 191 4.68 -12.23 -26.56
CA ASP A 191 3.27 -11.86 -26.74
C ASP A 191 2.81 -10.77 -25.76
N THR A 192 1.49 -10.48 -25.80
CA THR A 192 0.74 -9.66 -24.83
C THR A 192 0.98 -10.03 -23.35
N ARG A 193 1.54 -11.22 -23.09
CA ARG A 193 1.94 -11.66 -21.73
C ARG A 193 3.04 -10.79 -21.13
N LYS A 194 3.90 -10.17 -21.95
CA LYS A 194 4.99 -9.28 -21.52
C LYS A 194 4.56 -8.26 -20.47
N TYR A 195 3.48 -7.55 -20.74
CA TYR A 195 2.98 -6.50 -19.85
C TYR A 195 1.85 -7.00 -18.92
N LYS A 196 1.14 -8.08 -19.29
CA LYS A 196 0.06 -8.64 -18.46
C LYS A 196 0.56 -9.39 -17.23
N VAL A 197 1.68 -10.09 -17.31
CA VAL A 197 2.23 -10.84 -16.17
C VAL A 197 2.62 -9.91 -15.02
N PRO A 198 3.38 -8.82 -15.25
CA PRO A 198 3.68 -7.84 -14.20
C PRO A 198 2.42 -7.17 -13.62
N LEU A 199 1.44 -6.83 -14.48
CA LEU A 199 0.15 -6.29 -14.03
C LEU A 199 -0.69 -7.30 -13.24
N ALA A 200 -0.63 -8.59 -13.57
CA ALA A 200 -1.32 -9.63 -12.83
C ALA A 200 -0.69 -9.84 -11.45
N ALA A 201 0.64 -9.77 -11.35
CA ALA A 201 1.34 -9.80 -10.08
C ALA A 201 0.91 -8.63 -9.18
N GLN A 202 0.81 -7.41 -9.74
CA GLN A 202 0.31 -6.24 -9.02
C GLN A 202 -1.13 -6.45 -8.52
N ALA A 203 -1.97 -7.08 -9.33
CA ALA A 203 -3.38 -7.27 -9.01
C ALA A 203 -3.63 -8.34 -7.94
N GLY A 204 -2.71 -9.28 -7.74
CA GLY A 204 -2.79 -10.30 -6.68
C GLY A 204 -2.43 -9.80 -5.28
N LEU A 205 -1.59 -8.77 -5.18
CA LEU A 205 -1.12 -8.22 -3.90
C LEU A 205 -2.23 -7.68 -2.98
N PRO A 206 -3.20 -6.86 -3.44
CA PRO A 206 -4.26 -6.39 -2.56
C PRO A 206 -5.13 -7.53 -2.00
N PHE A 207 -5.31 -8.63 -2.76
CA PHE A 207 -5.98 -9.83 -2.23
C PHE A 207 -5.16 -10.48 -1.12
N LEU A 208 -3.85 -10.64 -1.34
CA LEU A 208 -2.95 -11.26 -0.37
C LEU A 208 -2.88 -10.45 0.93
N LEU A 209 -2.97 -9.13 0.87
CA LEU A 209 -3.02 -8.24 2.04
C LEU A 209 -4.38 -8.21 2.72
N LEU A 210 -5.47 -8.35 1.98
CA LEU A 210 -6.81 -8.37 2.54
C LEU A 210 -7.06 -9.61 3.43
N LEU A 211 -6.37 -10.73 3.19
CA LEU A 211 -6.53 -11.96 3.98
C LEU A 211 -6.06 -11.81 5.45
N PRO A 212 -4.82 -11.38 5.76
CA PRO A 212 -4.34 -11.26 7.14
C PRO A 212 -4.86 -10.02 7.87
N THR A 213 -5.19 -8.94 7.16
CA THR A 213 -5.48 -7.63 7.77
C THR A 213 -6.67 -7.63 8.76
N PRO A 214 -7.81 -8.31 8.50
CA PRO A 214 -8.93 -8.37 9.43
C PRO A 214 -8.60 -9.00 10.79
N PHE A 215 -7.63 -9.93 10.81
CA PHE A 215 -7.18 -10.64 12.02
C PHE A 215 -6.17 -9.85 12.86
N LEU A 216 -5.71 -8.70 12.37
CA LEU A 216 -4.82 -7.83 13.12
C LEU A 216 -5.55 -7.16 14.30
N PRO A 217 -4.83 -6.82 15.38
CA PRO A 217 -5.38 -6.00 16.45
C PRO A 217 -5.71 -4.60 15.93
N GLU A 218 -6.73 -3.95 16.49
CA GLU A 218 -6.95 -2.53 16.18
C GLU A 218 -5.89 -1.66 16.88
N SER A 219 -5.66 -0.44 16.37
CA SER A 219 -4.71 0.49 17.00
C SER A 219 -5.10 0.74 18.47
N PRO A 220 -4.18 0.51 19.44
CA PRO A 220 -4.44 0.79 20.85
C PRO A 220 -4.79 2.25 21.11
N VAL A 221 -4.13 3.16 20.38
CA VAL A 221 -4.38 4.61 20.44
C VAL A 221 -5.81 4.93 19.97
N TRP A 222 -6.27 4.29 18.90
CA TRP A 222 -7.66 4.43 18.45
C TRP A 222 -8.67 3.92 19.49
N CYS A 223 -8.40 2.74 20.08
CA CYS A 223 -9.27 2.15 21.09
C CYS A 223 -9.42 3.07 22.30
N VAL A 224 -8.32 3.69 22.76
CA VAL A 224 -8.36 4.68 23.85
C VAL A 224 -9.15 5.93 23.45
N GLN A 225 -8.94 6.46 22.24
CA GLN A 225 -9.69 7.62 21.72
C GLN A 225 -11.21 7.37 21.65
N LYS A 226 -11.63 6.12 21.43
CA LYS A 226 -13.05 5.71 21.39
C LYS A 226 -13.60 5.25 22.74
N GLY A 227 -12.82 5.34 23.82
CA GLY A 227 -13.25 4.89 25.15
C GLY A 227 -13.28 3.37 25.33
N ARG A 228 -12.73 2.59 24.39
CA ARG A 228 -12.66 1.12 24.42
C ARG A 228 -11.39 0.63 25.12
N ILE A 229 -11.20 1.04 26.37
CA ILE A 229 -9.98 0.75 27.15
C ILE A 229 -9.75 -0.77 27.31
N GLY A 230 -10.82 -1.57 27.36
CA GLY A 230 -10.73 -3.03 27.46
C GLY A 230 -10.07 -3.71 26.26
N GLU A 231 -10.06 -3.06 25.09
CA GLU A 231 -9.45 -3.57 23.85
C GLU A 231 -8.08 -2.95 23.55
N ALA A 232 -7.61 -2.00 24.37
CA ALA A 232 -6.33 -1.33 24.22
C ALA A 232 -5.18 -2.14 24.87
N ARG A 233 -5.07 -3.43 24.55
CA ARG A 233 -4.07 -4.36 25.10
C ARG A 233 -3.04 -4.81 24.08
#